data_AF-A0A5C6RTD8-F1
#
_entry.id   AF-A0A5C6RTD8-F1
#
_cell.length_a   1.000
_cell.length_b   1.000
_cell.length_c   1.000
_cell.angle_alpha   90.00
_cell.angle_beta   90.00
_cell.angle_gamma   90.00
#
_symmetry.space_group_name_H-M   'P 1'
#
loop_
_entity.id
_entity.type
_entity.pdbx_description
1 polymer ?
#
loop_
_entity_poly.entity_id
_entity_poly.type
_entity_poly.pdbx_seq_one_letter_code
_entity_poly.pdbx_strand_id
1 'polypeptide(L)'
;MESFISRITEREKFQQQVLYYFQEFENVIFLNSNNNDSNLIAVAKTNNLDLKDWQFGFISYDYKNKVEPKLSSKNTCNVSFPEKHFFTPELLFLISENELELFYDDGLYSKLHVSKIIDEIIKVDVKTAVKQNIKITPRISKTSYIEKINKLKRHIQQGDIYEVNFCQEFYAEHVSINPIDIYFKLNEKSPTPFSCYVKHNGNYLLSASPERFIKKEGNKIFSQPIKGTIKRGENKAEDEQLKQELLKDKKERSENIMIVDLVRNDLAKIANKNTVHVDELCGIYTFPQVHQMISTVKAEIKDNTDFNEILKATFPMGSMTGAPKVRAMELIEEYETAKRGLYSGAVGYIDSLGNFDFNVVIRSILYNQKTDYLSFFVGGAITILSDPEKEYEECLLKAKAMFAVLC
;
A
#
# COMPACT_ATOMS: atom_id res chain seq x y z
N MET A 1 12.48 7.59 23.47
CA MET A 1 11.60 6.51 23.94
C MET A 1 12.34 5.54 24.84
N GLU A 2 11.71 5.10 25.93
CA GLU A 2 12.13 3.91 26.70
C GLU A 2 11.53 2.62 26.09
N SER A 3 12.02 1.43 26.47
CA SER A 3 11.46 0.14 26.02
C SER A 3 11.02 -0.78 27.16
N PHE A 4 9.98 -1.57 26.91
CA PHE A 4 9.43 -2.58 27.80
C PHE A 4 9.23 -3.90 27.05
N ILE A 5 9.69 -5.03 27.62
CA ILE A 5 9.61 -6.34 26.97
C ILE A 5 8.65 -7.26 27.74
N SER A 6 7.78 -7.96 27.02
CA SER A 6 6.87 -8.97 27.55
C SER A 6 6.70 -10.16 26.62
N ARG A 7 6.31 -11.31 27.16
CA ARG A 7 5.89 -12.47 26.36
C ARG A 7 4.44 -12.35 25.94
N ILE A 8 4.13 -12.86 24.76
CA ILE A 8 2.76 -13.00 24.25
C ILE A 8 2.52 -14.45 23.82
N THR A 9 1.27 -14.90 23.91
CA THR A 9 0.90 -16.30 23.63
C THR A 9 0.37 -16.50 22.21
N GLU A 10 -0.39 -15.52 21.69
CA GLU A 10 -1.03 -15.58 20.38
C GLU A 10 -0.83 -14.23 19.68
N ARG A 11 0.13 -14.18 18.74
CA ARG A 11 0.52 -12.96 18.02
C ARG A 11 -0.68 -12.24 17.40
N GLU A 12 -1.45 -12.94 16.57
CA GLU A 12 -2.55 -12.33 15.82
C GLU A 12 -3.67 -11.82 16.74
N LYS A 13 -4.03 -12.61 17.76
CA LYS A 13 -5.02 -12.21 18.76
C LYS A 13 -4.58 -10.98 19.52
N PHE A 14 -3.32 -10.93 19.97
CA PHE A 14 -2.78 -9.76 20.66
C PHE A 14 -2.80 -8.51 19.77
N GLN A 15 -2.46 -8.64 18.48
CA GLN A 15 -2.55 -7.54 17.52
C GLN A 15 -3.99 -7.01 17.37
N GLN A 16 -4.98 -7.91 17.29
CA GLN A 16 -6.41 -7.53 17.29
C GLN A 16 -6.79 -6.78 18.57
N GLN A 17 -6.35 -7.28 19.72
CA GLN A 17 -6.62 -6.66 21.02
C GLN A 17 -6.02 -5.25 21.13
N VAL A 18 -4.78 -5.04 20.66
CA VAL A 18 -4.15 -3.71 20.62
C VAL A 18 -5.01 -2.75 19.80
N LEU A 19 -5.44 -3.14 18.59
CA LEU A 19 -6.25 -2.27 17.73
C LEU A 19 -7.61 -1.95 18.34
N TYR A 20 -8.26 -2.89 19.02
CA TYR A 20 -9.51 -2.63 19.75
C TYR A 20 -9.32 -1.73 20.97
N TYR A 21 -8.24 -1.92 21.73
CA TYR A 21 -7.93 -1.10 22.89
C TYR A 21 -7.70 0.37 22.49
N PHE A 22 -6.97 0.59 21.41
CA PHE A 22 -6.66 1.92 20.89
C PHE A 22 -7.67 2.42 19.83
N GLN A 23 -8.86 1.81 19.72
CA GLN A 23 -9.85 2.19 18.73
C GLN A 23 -10.39 3.62 18.91
N GLU A 24 -10.17 4.28 20.05
CA GLU A 24 -10.55 5.68 20.28
C GLU A 24 -9.43 6.67 19.93
N PHE A 25 -8.21 6.20 19.66
CA PHE A 25 -7.08 7.07 19.33
C PHE A 25 -7.24 7.66 17.93
N GLU A 26 -6.77 8.89 17.72
CA GLU A 26 -6.89 9.55 16.42
C GLU A 26 -6.04 8.86 15.35
N ASN A 27 -4.81 8.49 15.70
CA ASN A 27 -3.81 7.90 14.81
C ASN A 27 -3.47 6.48 15.24
N VAL A 28 -3.70 5.53 14.34
CA VAL A 28 -3.28 4.13 14.49
C VAL A 28 -2.73 3.65 13.16
N ILE A 29 -1.48 3.19 13.13
CA ILE A 29 -0.88 2.52 11.96
C ILE A 29 -0.36 1.16 12.40
N PHE A 30 -0.85 0.11 11.76
CA PHE A 30 -0.34 -1.25 11.90
C PHE A 30 0.28 -1.68 10.57
N LEU A 31 1.57 -2.01 10.59
CA LEU A 31 2.32 -2.59 9.48
C LEU A 31 2.52 -4.08 9.73
N ASN A 32 2.03 -4.91 8.82
CA ASN A 32 2.04 -6.36 8.92
C ASN A 32 2.81 -7.00 7.76
N SER A 33 3.94 -7.64 8.07
CA SER A 33 4.79 -8.31 7.09
C SER A 33 4.30 -9.71 6.70
N ASN A 34 3.31 -10.27 7.42
CA ASN A 34 2.83 -11.65 7.23
C ASN A 34 3.95 -12.70 7.13
N ASN A 35 5.06 -12.45 7.82
CA ASN A 35 6.21 -13.33 7.90
C ASN A 35 6.70 -13.40 9.36
N ASN A 36 7.89 -13.96 9.58
CA ASN A 36 8.45 -14.14 10.92
C ASN A 36 9.08 -12.85 11.49
N ASP A 37 9.20 -11.78 10.69
CA ASP A 37 9.70 -10.48 11.15
C ASP A 37 8.69 -9.83 12.11
N SER A 38 9.16 -8.93 12.97
CA SER A 38 8.31 -8.19 13.89
C SER A 38 7.32 -7.28 13.15
N ASN A 39 6.10 -7.24 13.67
CA ASN A 39 5.02 -6.41 13.18
C ASN A 39 4.97 -5.12 14.00
N LEU A 40 4.67 -3.99 13.37
CA LEU A 40 4.72 -2.67 14.01
C LEU A 40 3.32 -2.11 14.22
N ILE A 41 2.96 -1.74 15.44
CA ILE A 41 1.74 -0.94 15.71
C ILE A 41 2.14 0.37 16.38
N ALA A 42 1.87 1.49 15.71
CA ALA A 42 2.11 2.84 16.19
C ALA A 42 0.78 3.52 16.52
N VAL A 43 0.65 4.06 17.74
CA VAL A 43 -0.57 4.76 18.17
C VAL A 43 -0.25 6.12 18.78
N ALA A 44 -1.10 7.12 18.50
CA ALA A 44 -1.04 8.43 19.14
C ALA A 44 -2.43 9.08 19.20
N LYS A 45 -2.71 9.81 20.28
CA LYS A 45 -3.92 10.64 20.40
C LYS A 45 -3.77 11.97 19.67
N THR A 46 -2.53 12.44 19.51
CA THR A 46 -2.22 13.74 18.90
C THR A 46 -1.57 13.60 17.54
N ASN A 47 -1.49 14.70 16.80
CA ASN A 47 -0.77 14.83 15.53
C ASN A 47 0.65 15.39 15.72
N ASN A 48 1.22 15.23 16.92
CA ASN A 48 2.57 15.69 17.22
C ASN A 48 3.58 14.99 16.33
N LEU A 49 4.60 15.73 15.88
CA LEU A 49 5.65 15.23 15.00
C LEU A 49 7.01 15.74 15.48
N ASP A 50 7.82 14.85 16.02
CA ASP A 50 9.24 15.06 16.25
C ASP A 50 10.04 14.45 15.09
N LEU A 51 10.75 15.29 14.35
CA LEU A 51 11.56 14.87 13.21
C LEU A 51 12.81 14.06 13.61
N LYS A 52 13.14 14.02 14.91
CA LYS A 52 14.29 13.28 15.44
C LYS A 52 13.92 11.91 16.00
N ASP A 53 12.63 11.59 16.08
CA ASP A 53 12.14 10.30 16.55
C ASP A 53 11.45 9.53 15.42
N TRP A 54 10.89 8.37 15.74
CA TRP A 54 10.06 7.60 14.83
C TRP A 54 8.88 8.42 14.32
N GLN A 55 8.59 8.27 13.03
CA GLN A 55 7.47 8.92 12.35
C GLN A 55 6.71 7.86 11.59
N PHE A 56 5.42 7.72 11.87
CA PHE A 56 4.53 6.84 11.11
C PHE A 56 3.57 7.70 10.30
N GLY A 57 3.26 7.28 9.07
CA GLY A 57 2.43 8.11 8.24
C GLY A 57 2.09 7.54 6.89
N PHE A 58 1.46 8.40 6.09
CA PHE A 58 0.98 8.07 4.77
C PHE A 58 1.04 9.28 3.83
N ILE A 59 1.09 8.98 2.54
CA ILE A 59 1.14 9.96 1.44
C ILE A 59 0.09 9.53 0.43
N SER A 60 -0.87 10.40 0.14
CA SER A 60 -1.90 10.12 -0.85
C SER A 60 -1.35 10.26 -2.27
N TYR A 61 -1.93 9.55 -3.24
CA TYR A 61 -1.57 9.68 -4.65
C TYR A 61 -1.61 11.13 -5.13
N ASP A 62 -2.54 11.92 -4.60
CA ASP A 62 -2.75 13.31 -4.97
C ASP A 62 -1.67 14.26 -4.49
N TYR A 63 -0.77 13.80 -3.60
CA TYR A 63 0.48 14.50 -3.31
C TYR A 63 1.35 14.71 -4.57
N LYS A 64 1.07 13.98 -5.67
CA LYS A 64 1.61 14.27 -7.02
C LYS A 64 1.48 15.75 -7.40
N ASN A 65 0.42 16.43 -6.97
CA ASN A 65 0.17 17.84 -7.30
C ASN A 65 1.18 18.79 -6.60
N LYS A 66 1.83 18.33 -5.52
CA LYS A 66 2.91 19.05 -4.82
C LYS A 66 4.28 18.74 -5.41
N VAL A 67 4.45 17.53 -5.95
CA VAL A 67 5.68 17.08 -6.60
C VAL A 67 5.83 17.66 -8.01
N GLU A 68 4.74 17.67 -8.78
CA GLU A 68 4.69 18.14 -10.16
C GLU A 68 3.67 19.29 -10.31
N PRO A 69 4.13 20.56 -10.40
CA PRO A 69 3.25 21.73 -10.41
C PRO A 69 2.25 21.82 -11.57
N LYS A 70 2.43 21.03 -12.64
CA LYS A 70 1.52 20.99 -13.79
C LYS A 70 0.27 20.14 -13.53
N LEU A 71 0.29 19.30 -12.49
CA LEU A 71 -0.80 18.37 -12.19
C LEU A 71 -1.83 19.02 -11.26
N SER A 72 -3.07 18.55 -11.38
CA SER A 72 -4.15 18.87 -10.44
C SER A 72 -5.03 17.64 -10.27
N SER A 73 -5.81 17.60 -9.19
CA SER A 73 -6.85 16.59 -8.98
C SER A 73 -8.18 17.28 -8.75
N LYS A 74 -9.15 17.01 -9.61
CA LYS A 74 -10.49 17.63 -9.69
C LYS A 74 -11.62 16.61 -9.55
N ASN A 75 -11.32 15.33 -9.72
CA ASN A 75 -12.28 14.26 -9.50
C ASN A 75 -12.78 14.21 -8.05
N THR A 76 -13.95 13.60 -7.85
CA THR A 76 -14.61 13.52 -6.54
C THR A 76 -13.87 12.60 -5.57
N CYS A 77 -13.89 12.92 -4.28
CA CYS A 77 -13.24 12.15 -3.22
C CYS A 77 -14.19 12.00 -2.03
N ASN A 78 -14.64 10.77 -1.78
CA ASN A 78 -15.61 10.49 -0.72
C ASN A 78 -14.95 9.89 0.55
N VAL A 79 -13.72 9.38 0.43
CA VAL A 79 -12.87 9.01 1.58
C VAL A 79 -11.69 9.98 1.66
N SER A 80 -11.83 11.01 2.48
CA SER A 80 -10.92 12.15 2.48
C SER A 80 -9.81 11.98 3.52
N PHE A 81 -8.74 11.30 3.12
CA PHE A 81 -7.44 11.40 3.80
C PHE A 81 -6.72 12.70 3.40
N PRO A 82 -5.92 13.30 4.29
CA PRO A 82 -5.02 14.40 3.91
C PRO A 82 -3.98 13.92 2.88
N GLU A 83 -3.43 14.86 2.09
CA GLU A 83 -2.46 14.51 1.03
C GLU A 83 -1.15 13.90 1.60
N LYS A 84 -0.77 14.29 2.80
CA LYS A 84 0.36 13.75 3.54
C LYS A 84 0.09 13.94 5.03
N HIS A 85 0.33 12.89 5.82
CA HIS A 85 0.21 12.96 7.27
C HIS A 85 1.26 12.06 7.93
N PHE A 86 1.91 12.59 8.96
CA PHE A 86 2.89 11.89 9.77
C PHE A 86 2.71 12.27 11.24
N PHE A 87 2.92 11.32 12.13
CA PHE A 87 2.90 11.54 13.58
C PHE A 87 4.01 10.73 14.25
N THR A 88 4.48 11.22 15.39
CA THR A 88 5.36 10.48 16.30
C THR A 88 4.50 9.63 17.22
N PRO A 89 4.74 8.30 17.32
CA PRO A 89 3.94 7.43 18.16
C PRO A 89 4.13 7.78 19.64
N GLU A 90 3.01 7.82 20.37
CA GLU A 90 3.01 7.86 21.84
C GLU A 90 3.41 6.47 22.41
N LEU A 91 2.98 5.41 21.71
CA LEU A 91 3.34 4.02 21.97
C LEU A 91 3.64 3.31 20.64
N LEU A 92 4.75 2.59 20.58
CA LEU A 92 5.17 1.79 19.43
C LEU A 92 5.40 0.33 19.85
N PHE A 93 4.56 -0.56 19.35
CA PHE A 93 4.61 -2.00 19.62
C PHE A 93 5.37 -2.70 18.49
N LEU A 94 6.43 -3.43 18.83
CA LEU A 94 7.13 -4.40 17.99
C LEU A 94 6.70 -5.80 18.44
N ILE A 95 5.93 -6.46 17.58
CA ILE A 95 5.26 -7.72 17.90
C ILE A 95 5.84 -8.85 17.05
N SER A 96 6.71 -9.63 17.66
CA SER A 96 7.29 -10.86 17.10
C SER A 96 6.35 -12.05 17.35
N GLU A 97 6.79 -13.28 17.09
CA GLU A 97 5.94 -14.47 17.28
C GLU A 97 5.52 -14.67 18.74
N ASN A 98 6.47 -14.57 19.69
CA ASN A 98 6.24 -14.84 21.11
C ASN A 98 6.67 -13.69 22.04
N GLU A 99 7.07 -12.56 21.46
CA GLU A 99 7.63 -11.42 22.19
C GLU A 99 7.02 -10.11 21.74
N LEU A 100 6.77 -9.23 22.71
CA LEU A 100 6.41 -7.84 22.55
C LEU A 100 7.56 -6.99 23.08
N GLU A 101 8.09 -6.10 22.24
CA GLU A 101 8.87 -4.94 22.66
C GLU A 101 8.03 -3.68 22.45
N LEU A 102 7.82 -2.90 23.50
CA LEU A 102 6.99 -1.70 23.49
C LEU A 102 7.86 -0.48 23.81
N PHE A 103 7.93 0.44 22.86
CA PHE A 103 8.54 1.75 23.05
C PHE A 103 7.50 2.79 23.46
N TYR A 104 7.87 3.67 24.38
CA TYR A 104 6.98 4.72 24.88
C TYR A 104 7.72 6.01 25.22
N ASP A 105 6.99 7.13 25.20
CA ASP A 105 7.44 8.42 25.70
C ASP A 105 7.35 8.45 27.25
N ASP A 106 8.49 8.59 27.92
CA ASP A 106 8.62 8.61 29.39
C ASP A 106 8.06 9.89 30.03
N GLY A 107 7.89 10.96 29.24
CA GLY A 107 7.15 12.15 29.63
C GLY A 107 5.64 11.94 29.71
N LEU A 108 5.11 10.95 28.97
CA LEU A 108 3.67 10.63 28.91
C LEU A 108 3.31 9.38 29.72
N TYR A 109 4.18 8.37 29.73
CA TYR A 109 3.91 7.08 30.34
C TYR A 109 5.02 6.67 31.30
N SER A 110 4.62 6.27 32.51
CA SER A 110 5.53 5.55 33.40
C SER A 110 5.55 4.05 33.07
N LYS A 111 6.64 3.36 33.38
CA LYS A 111 6.75 1.90 33.24
C LYS A 111 5.58 1.14 33.91
N LEU A 112 5.09 1.61 35.06
CA LEU A 112 3.94 1.01 35.74
C LEU A 112 2.64 1.21 34.95
N HIS A 113 2.44 2.38 34.33
CA HIS A 113 1.29 2.60 33.44
C HIS A 113 1.35 1.71 32.20
N VAL A 114 2.52 1.58 31.58
CA VAL A 114 2.71 0.72 30.41
C VAL A 114 2.38 -0.74 30.71
N SER A 115 2.85 -1.25 31.86
CA SER A 115 2.52 -2.61 32.31
C SER A 115 1.01 -2.81 32.48
N LYS A 116 0.30 -1.83 33.05
CA LYS A 116 -1.16 -1.89 33.20
C LYS A 116 -1.89 -1.88 31.86
N ILE A 117 -1.44 -1.06 30.90
CA ILE A 117 -2.00 -1.01 29.55
C ILE A 117 -1.93 -2.40 28.90
N ILE A 118 -0.79 -3.10 29.02
CA ILE A 118 -0.63 -4.45 28.47
C ILE A 118 -1.61 -5.44 29.13
N ASP A 119 -1.73 -5.40 30.48
CA ASP A 119 -2.68 -6.24 31.21
C ASP A 119 -4.14 -5.98 30.82
N GLU A 120 -4.48 -4.75 30.45
CA GLU A 120 -5.81 -4.39 29.95
C GLU A 120 -6.02 -4.84 28.51
N ILE A 121 -5.03 -4.68 27.62
CA ILE A 121 -5.08 -5.15 26.23
C ILE A 121 -5.37 -6.65 26.19
N ILE A 122 -4.69 -7.46 27.00
CA ILE A 122 -4.88 -8.93 27.02
C ILE A 122 -6.32 -9.32 27.39
N LYS A 123 -7.04 -8.46 28.12
CA LYS A 123 -8.44 -8.67 28.53
C LYS A 123 -9.46 -8.16 27.52
N VAL A 124 -9.04 -7.48 26.46
CA VAL A 124 -9.95 -6.95 25.45
C VAL A 124 -10.57 -8.10 24.65
N ASP A 125 -11.90 -8.10 24.57
CA ASP A 125 -12.64 -9.03 23.74
C ASP A 125 -12.49 -8.66 22.26
N VAL A 126 -11.93 -9.60 21.50
CA VAL A 126 -11.85 -9.51 20.05
C VAL A 126 -13.22 -9.83 19.47
N LYS A 127 -13.87 -8.83 18.90
CA LYS A 127 -15.20 -8.99 18.28
C LYS A 127 -15.05 -9.46 16.84
N THR A 128 -15.72 -10.55 16.48
CA THR A 128 -15.93 -10.90 15.07
C THR A 128 -17.20 -10.21 14.59
N ALA A 129 -17.12 -9.45 13.50
CA ALA A 129 -18.32 -8.82 12.96
C ALA A 129 -19.19 -9.87 12.24
N VAL A 130 -20.51 -9.72 12.38
CA VAL A 130 -21.49 -10.50 11.61
C VAL A 130 -21.22 -10.25 10.13
N LYS A 131 -21.31 -11.31 9.31
CA LYS A 131 -21.16 -11.20 7.87
C LYS A 131 -22.12 -10.13 7.34
N GLN A 132 -21.57 -9.08 6.74
CA GLN A 132 -22.34 -8.03 6.11
C GLN A 132 -22.53 -8.38 4.64
N ASN A 133 -23.74 -8.15 4.12
CA ASN A 133 -24.03 -8.30 2.69
C ASN A 133 -24.04 -6.92 2.06
N ILE A 134 -22.85 -6.32 1.91
CA ILE A 134 -22.72 -4.97 1.38
C ILE A 134 -22.90 -5.01 -0.13
N LYS A 135 -23.84 -4.20 -0.63
CA LYS A 135 -24.03 -4.02 -2.08
C LYS A 135 -22.97 -3.06 -2.62
N ILE A 136 -21.91 -3.62 -3.18
CA ILE A 136 -20.86 -2.86 -3.86
C ILE A 136 -21.29 -2.53 -5.31
N THR A 137 -21.07 -1.29 -5.73
CA THR A 137 -21.43 -0.78 -7.05
C THR A 137 -20.19 -0.26 -7.78
N PRO A 138 -19.94 -0.62 -9.05
CA PRO A 138 -18.88 -0.01 -9.85
C PRO A 138 -19.26 1.44 -10.20
N ARG A 139 -18.30 2.38 -10.10
CA ARG A 139 -18.52 3.79 -10.42
C ARG A 139 -18.83 4.02 -11.90
N ILE A 140 -18.29 3.18 -12.78
CA ILE A 140 -18.50 3.24 -14.22
C ILE A 140 -19.05 1.91 -14.74
N SER A 141 -19.86 1.97 -15.79
CA SER A 141 -20.35 0.77 -16.46
C SER A 141 -19.23 0.06 -17.24
N LYS A 142 -19.39 -1.23 -17.50
CA LYS A 142 -18.49 -2.01 -18.38
C LYS A 142 -18.26 -1.32 -19.73
N THR A 143 -19.34 -0.83 -20.35
CA THR A 143 -19.26 -0.12 -21.63
C THR A 143 -18.39 1.14 -21.52
N SER A 144 -18.59 1.96 -20.47
CA SER A 144 -17.78 3.16 -20.26
C SER A 144 -16.30 2.82 -19.98
N TYR A 145 -16.03 1.75 -19.23
CA TYR A 145 -14.67 1.25 -18.99
C TYR A 145 -13.96 0.91 -20.31
N ILE A 146 -14.61 0.12 -21.17
CA ILE A 146 -14.08 -0.27 -22.50
C ILE A 146 -13.85 0.95 -23.39
N GLU A 147 -14.79 1.89 -23.43
CA GLU A 147 -14.64 3.13 -24.19
C GLU A 147 -13.42 3.95 -23.72
N LYS A 148 -13.20 4.07 -22.41
CA LYS A 148 -12.07 4.78 -21.83
C LYS A 148 -10.75 4.10 -22.17
N ILE A 149 -10.65 2.78 -22.06
CA ILE A 149 -9.45 2.05 -22.51
C ILE A 149 -9.20 2.30 -23.98
N ASN A 150 -10.22 2.24 -24.85
CA ASN A 150 -10.04 2.51 -26.27
C ASN A 150 -9.51 3.93 -26.54
N LYS A 151 -9.94 4.94 -25.76
CA LYS A 151 -9.40 6.30 -25.86
C LYS A 151 -7.94 6.37 -25.38
N LEU A 152 -7.60 5.73 -24.26
CA LEU A 152 -6.21 5.63 -23.79
C LEU A 152 -5.30 4.94 -24.83
N LYS A 153 -5.78 3.89 -25.49
CA LYS A 153 -5.06 3.25 -26.59
C LYS A 153 -4.82 4.16 -27.78
N ARG A 154 -5.72 5.11 -28.08
CA ARG A 154 -5.49 6.13 -29.13
C ARG A 154 -4.35 7.08 -28.73
N HIS A 155 -4.27 7.50 -27.47
CA HIS A 155 -3.12 8.26 -26.97
C HIS A 155 -1.81 7.48 -27.15
N ILE A 156 -1.84 6.16 -26.90
CA ILE A 156 -0.67 5.30 -27.15
C ILE A 156 -0.30 5.26 -28.63
N GLN A 157 -1.28 5.10 -29.53
CA GLN A 157 -1.05 5.11 -30.98
C GLN A 157 -0.52 6.44 -31.51
N GLN A 158 -0.92 7.55 -30.90
CA GLN A 158 -0.47 8.90 -31.24
C GLN A 158 0.92 9.21 -30.69
N GLY A 159 1.45 8.38 -29.79
CA GLY A 159 2.75 8.58 -29.15
C GLY A 159 2.72 9.52 -27.95
N ASP A 160 1.55 9.83 -27.40
CA ASP A 160 1.42 10.64 -26.18
C ASP A 160 2.01 9.92 -24.95
N ILE A 161 1.76 8.61 -24.88
CA ILE A 161 2.21 7.69 -23.83
C ILE A 161 2.54 6.32 -24.43
N TYR A 162 3.32 5.51 -23.71
CA TYR A 162 3.59 4.11 -24.03
C TYR A 162 2.72 3.17 -23.18
N GLU A 163 2.43 3.56 -21.95
CA GLU A 163 1.63 2.82 -20.98
C GLU A 163 0.98 3.78 -19.97
N VAL A 164 -0.18 3.36 -19.45
CA VAL A 164 -0.89 4.05 -18.37
C VAL A 164 -1.63 3.05 -17.49
N ASN A 165 -1.50 3.18 -16.17
CA ASN A 165 -2.24 2.39 -15.21
C ASN A 165 -3.61 3.02 -14.96
N PHE A 166 -4.66 2.43 -15.53
CA PHE A 166 -6.04 2.90 -15.41
C PHE A 166 -6.77 2.15 -14.31
N CYS A 167 -7.40 2.88 -13.40
CA CYS A 167 -8.15 2.33 -12.27
C CYS A 167 -9.63 2.77 -12.29
N GLN A 168 -10.50 1.91 -11.78
CA GLN A 168 -11.90 2.25 -11.51
C GLN A 168 -12.22 2.08 -10.01
N GLU A 169 -13.13 2.92 -9.52
CA GLU A 169 -13.66 2.84 -8.16
C GLU A 169 -14.85 1.87 -8.09
N PHE A 170 -14.86 1.04 -7.06
CA PHE A 170 -16.04 0.34 -6.56
C PHE A 170 -16.40 0.91 -5.20
N TYR A 171 -17.68 1.14 -4.94
CA TYR A 171 -18.11 1.82 -3.73
C TYR A 171 -19.41 1.28 -3.15
N ALA A 172 -19.64 1.59 -1.88
CA ALA A 172 -20.92 1.46 -1.20
C ALA A 172 -21.16 2.65 -0.26
N GLU A 173 -22.43 3.03 -0.14
CA GLU A 173 -22.89 4.16 0.66
C GLU A 173 -23.81 3.63 1.76
N HIS A 174 -23.92 4.37 2.87
CA HIS A 174 -24.74 4.01 4.02
C HIS A 174 -24.36 2.65 4.60
N VAL A 175 -23.05 2.37 4.68
CA VAL A 175 -22.49 1.14 5.23
C VAL A 175 -21.75 1.40 6.54
N SER A 176 -22.03 0.58 7.54
CA SER A 176 -21.31 0.59 8.82
C SER A 176 -20.56 -0.73 8.97
N ILE A 177 -19.24 -0.69 8.88
CA ILE A 177 -18.37 -1.86 9.00
C ILE A 177 -17.59 -1.84 10.31
N ASN A 178 -17.08 -3.00 10.71
CA ASN A 178 -16.00 -3.08 11.69
C ASN A 178 -14.66 -3.14 10.93
N PRO A 179 -13.88 -2.04 10.89
CA PRO A 179 -12.68 -1.99 10.06
C PRO A 179 -11.61 -2.99 10.49
N ILE A 180 -11.48 -3.26 11.80
CA ILE A 180 -10.50 -4.22 12.33
C ILE A 180 -10.81 -5.62 11.81
N ASP A 181 -12.04 -6.09 11.98
CA ASP A 181 -12.49 -7.41 11.52
C ASP A 181 -12.34 -7.58 9.99
N ILE A 182 -12.73 -6.57 9.20
CA ILE A 182 -12.57 -6.62 7.74
C ILE A 182 -11.09 -6.67 7.34
N TYR A 183 -10.20 -5.94 8.01
CA TYR A 183 -8.77 -6.00 7.75
C TYR A 183 -8.20 -7.40 8.01
N PHE A 184 -8.51 -8.04 9.14
CA PHE A 184 -8.01 -9.40 9.42
C PHE A 184 -8.57 -10.43 8.43
N LYS A 185 -9.86 -10.35 8.07
CA LYS A 185 -10.45 -11.19 7.02
C LYS A 185 -9.79 -10.98 5.66
N LEU A 186 -9.46 -9.73 5.31
CA LEU A 186 -8.75 -9.40 4.07
C LEU A 186 -7.32 -9.95 4.09
N ASN A 187 -6.63 -9.81 5.21
CA ASN A 187 -5.27 -10.27 5.40
C ASN A 187 -5.17 -11.80 5.39
N GLU A 188 -6.12 -12.52 6.01
CA GLU A 188 -6.24 -13.97 5.94
C GLU A 188 -6.47 -14.43 4.48
N LYS A 189 -7.35 -13.73 3.76
CA LYS A 189 -7.63 -14.00 2.34
C LYS A 189 -6.55 -13.53 1.38
N SER A 190 -5.59 -12.71 1.77
CA SER A 190 -4.52 -12.25 0.89
C SER A 190 -3.28 -11.83 1.69
N PRO A 191 -2.59 -12.80 2.33
CA PRO A 191 -1.42 -12.49 3.16
C PRO A 191 -0.29 -11.98 2.27
N THR A 192 0.15 -10.76 2.54
CA THR A 192 1.11 -10.02 1.70
C THR A 192 2.12 -9.26 2.56
N PRO A 193 3.36 -9.07 2.07
CA PRO A 193 4.48 -8.57 2.88
C PRO A 193 4.39 -7.09 3.30
N PHE A 194 3.47 -6.32 2.72
CA PHE A 194 3.32 -4.90 3.01
C PHE A 194 1.87 -4.55 3.39
N SER A 195 1.18 -5.51 3.99
CA SER A 195 -0.17 -5.34 4.53
C SER A 195 -0.17 -4.26 5.60
N CYS A 196 -1.21 -3.43 5.63
CA CYS A 196 -1.34 -2.39 6.65
C CYS A 196 -2.78 -2.03 6.99
N TYR A 197 -2.95 -1.59 8.23
CA TYR A 197 -4.17 -0.96 8.73
C TYR A 197 -3.84 0.46 9.15
N VAL A 198 -4.61 1.44 8.68
CA VAL A 198 -4.49 2.84 9.10
C VAL A 198 -5.84 3.31 9.61
N LYS A 199 -5.83 4.01 10.74
CA LYS A 199 -6.91 4.87 11.20
C LYS A 199 -6.37 6.29 11.33
N HIS A 200 -7.07 7.25 10.74
CA HIS A 200 -6.83 8.67 10.94
C HIS A 200 -8.15 9.45 10.91
N ASN A 201 -8.53 10.06 12.03
CA ASN A 201 -9.69 10.95 12.13
C ASN A 201 -11.01 10.36 11.59
N GLY A 202 -11.24 9.06 11.85
CA GLY A 202 -12.43 8.31 11.39
C GLY A 202 -12.37 7.82 9.94
N ASN A 203 -11.26 8.04 9.23
CA ASN A 203 -10.97 7.36 7.97
C ASN A 203 -10.08 6.14 8.23
N TYR A 204 -10.30 5.09 7.44
CA TYR A 204 -9.61 3.82 7.56
C TYR A 204 -9.07 3.36 6.21
N LEU A 205 -7.87 2.78 6.25
CA LEU A 205 -7.30 1.99 5.17
C LEU A 205 -7.10 0.56 5.66
N LEU A 206 -7.61 -0.41 4.91
CA LEU A 206 -7.44 -1.83 5.14
C LEU A 206 -6.74 -2.40 3.90
N SER A 207 -5.43 -2.62 3.99
CA SER A 207 -4.57 -2.89 2.83
C SER A 207 -3.95 -4.28 2.90
N ALA A 208 -4.05 -5.04 1.80
CA ALA A 208 -3.28 -6.26 1.57
C ALA A 208 -2.25 -6.02 0.45
N SER A 209 -1.38 -5.03 0.64
CA SER A 209 -0.42 -4.63 -0.38
C SER A 209 0.74 -5.63 -0.51
N PRO A 210 1.04 -6.10 -1.73
CA PRO A 210 2.21 -6.93 -2.01
C PRO A 210 3.47 -6.12 -2.37
N GLU A 211 3.37 -4.80 -2.57
CA GLU A 211 4.40 -4.02 -3.27
C GLU A 211 5.05 -2.98 -2.37
N ARG A 212 6.38 -2.95 -2.37
CA ARG A 212 7.20 -1.90 -1.76
C ARG A 212 7.40 -0.78 -2.75
N PHE A 213 7.01 0.43 -2.36
CA PHE A 213 7.34 1.63 -3.10
C PHE A 213 8.82 1.94 -2.99
N ILE A 214 9.29 2.20 -1.77
CA ILE A 214 10.65 2.69 -1.54
C ILE A 214 11.11 2.39 -0.11
N LYS A 215 12.37 1.99 0.02
CA LYS A 215 13.02 1.72 1.31
C LYS A 215 14.40 2.37 1.34
N LYS A 216 14.81 2.89 2.50
CA LYS A 216 16.16 3.40 2.75
C LYS A 216 16.78 2.72 3.95
N GLU A 217 18.02 2.26 3.81
CA GLU A 217 18.86 1.73 4.89
C GLU A 217 20.24 2.39 4.82
N GLY A 218 20.55 3.23 5.81
CA GLY A 218 21.72 4.09 5.77
C GLY A 218 21.68 5.00 4.54
N ASN A 219 22.68 4.90 3.68
CA ASN A 219 22.78 5.64 2.42
C ASN A 219 22.25 4.88 1.20
N LYS A 220 21.70 3.67 1.38
CA LYS A 220 21.16 2.85 0.28
C LYS A 220 19.66 3.03 0.17
N ILE A 221 19.17 3.17 -1.06
CA ILE A 221 17.74 3.25 -1.36
C ILE A 221 17.34 2.15 -2.33
N PHE A 222 16.15 1.58 -2.13
CA PHE A 222 15.63 0.44 -2.87
C PHE A 222 14.19 0.71 -3.31
N SER A 223 13.81 0.21 -4.48
CA SER A 223 12.43 0.13 -4.94
C SER A 223 12.19 -1.23 -5.59
N GLN A 224 11.02 -1.83 -5.35
CA GLN A 224 10.72 -3.21 -5.75
C GLN A 224 9.44 -3.30 -6.57
N PRO A 225 9.44 -2.83 -7.83
CA PRO A 225 8.26 -2.93 -8.69
C PRO A 225 7.87 -4.38 -8.97
N ILE A 226 6.55 -4.61 -9.01
CA ILE A 226 5.95 -5.92 -9.28
C ILE A 226 5.18 -5.87 -10.60
N LYS A 227 5.46 -6.82 -11.49
CA LYS A 227 4.70 -7.07 -12.73
C LYS A 227 4.79 -8.53 -13.09
N GLY A 228 3.68 -9.17 -13.42
CA GLY A 228 3.58 -10.61 -13.51
C GLY A 228 3.07 -11.25 -12.22
N THR A 229 1.94 -11.93 -12.30
CA THR A 229 1.36 -12.72 -11.20
C THR A 229 0.72 -13.96 -11.77
N ILE A 230 1.01 -15.12 -11.19
CA ILE A 230 0.39 -16.39 -11.57
C ILE A 230 -0.12 -17.12 -10.32
N LYS A 231 -1.21 -17.87 -10.45
CA LYS A 231 -1.78 -18.65 -9.35
C LYS A 231 -0.80 -19.72 -8.85
N ARG A 232 -1.01 -20.22 -7.64
CA ARG A 232 -0.36 -21.46 -7.17
C ARG A 232 -0.89 -22.67 -7.95
N GLY A 233 -0.04 -23.67 -8.11
CA GLY A 233 -0.44 -24.98 -8.62
C GLY A 233 -1.13 -25.79 -7.54
N GLU A 234 -1.95 -26.76 -7.94
CA GLU A 234 -2.65 -27.67 -7.02
C GLU A 234 -1.68 -28.69 -6.40
N ASN A 235 -0.53 -28.89 -7.04
CA ASN A 235 0.54 -29.78 -6.59
C ASN A 235 1.91 -29.17 -6.90
N LYS A 236 2.98 -29.73 -6.32
CA LYS A 236 4.36 -29.22 -6.46
C LYS A 236 4.84 -29.15 -7.91
N ALA A 237 4.45 -30.11 -8.75
CA ALA A 237 4.90 -30.16 -10.14
C ALA A 237 4.23 -29.06 -10.98
N GLU A 238 2.92 -28.89 -10.83
CA GLU A 238 2.18 -27.79 -11.46
C GLU A 238 2.66 -26.43 -10.93
N ASP A 239 2.91 -26.31 -9.61
CA ASP A 239 3.36 -25.07 -8.98
C ASP A 239 4.72 -24.62 -9.55
N GLU A 240 5.65 -25.56 -9.76
CA GLU A 240 6.93 -25.27 -10.39
C GLU A 240 6.78 -24.96 -11.89
N GLN A 241 5.90 -25.67 -12.60
CA GLN A 241 5.61 -25.37 -14.00
C GLN A 241 5.09 -23.94 -14.16
N LEU A 242 4.14 -23.51 -13.33
CA LEU A 242 3.56 -22.16 -13.37
C LEU A 242 4.62 -21.09 -13.05
N LYS A 243 5.55 -21.35 -12.11
CA LYS A 243 6.70 -20.46 -11.89
C LYS A 243 7.56 -20.31 -13.13
N GLN A 244 7.90 -21.42 -13.78
CA GLN A 244 8.73 -21.43 -14.99
C GLN A 244 8.02 -20.76 -16.17
N GLU A 245 6.68 -20.89 -16.25
CA GLU A 245 5.84 -20.19 -17.22
C GLU A 245 5.91 -18.68 -17.01
N LEU A 246 5.65 -18.19 -15.79
CA LEU A 246 5.75 -16.76 -15.47
C LEU A 246 7.17 -16.22 -15.70
N LEU A 247 8.20 -16.98 -15.31
CA LEU A 247 9.60 -16.59 -15.52
C LEU A 247 9.95 -16.41 -17.01
N LYS A 248 9.29 -17.14 -17.91
CA LYS A 248 9.55 -17.13 -19.35
C LYS A 248 8.53 -16.31 -20.15
N ASP A 249 7.47 -15.81 -19.51
CA ASP A 249 6.45 -15.00 -20.15
C ASP A 249 7.08 -13.69 -20.68
N LYS A 250 7.12 -13.58 -22.00
CA LYS A 250 7.75 -12.43 -22.68
C LYS A 250 6.97 -11.14 -22.43
N LYS A 251 5.64 -11.21 -22.31
CA LYS A 251 4.80 -10.04 -22.07
C LYS A 251 5.07 -9.51 -20.65
N GLU A 252 4.90 -10.36 -19.64
CA GLU A 252 5.07 -9.96 -18.24
C GLU A 252 6.48 -9.46 -17.94
N ARG A 253 7.52 -10.12 -18.49
CA ARG A 253 8.90 -9.64 -18.39
C ARG A 253 9.10 -8.28 -19.06
N SER A 254 8.54 -8.08 -20.24
CA SER A 254 8.69 -6.81 -20.96
C SER A 254 8.06 -5.64 -20.20
N GLU A 255 6.88 -5.86 -19.61
CA GLU A 255 6.23 -4.88 -18.75
C GLU A 255 7.05 -4.62 -17.49
N ASN A 256 7.58 -5.68 -16.85
CA ASN A 256 8.43 -5.53 -15.68
C ASN A 256 9.70 -4.71 -15.98
N ILE A 257 10.41 -5.02 -17.07
CA ILE A 257 11.61 -4.29 -17.51
C ILE A 257 11.29 -2.81 -17.78
N MET A 258 10.17 -2.52 -18.43
CA MET A 258 9.75 -1.14 -18.69
C MET A 258 9.55 -0.35 -17.38
N ILE A 259 8.91 -0.95 -16.37
CA ILE A 259 8.75 -0.31 -15.06
C ILE A 259 10.09 -0.17 -14.34
N VAL A 260 10.97 -1.17 -14.43
CA VAL A 260 12.33 -1.08 -13.88
C VAL A 260 13.08 0.11 -14.45
N ASP A 261 13.02 0.35 -15.76
CA ASP A 261 13.68 1.50 -16.38
C ASP A 261 13.09 2.84 -15.94
N LEU A 262 11.77 2.91 -15.72
CA LEU A 262 11.13 4.09 -15.14
C LEU A 262 11.63 4.35 -13.70
N VAL A 263 11.71 3.31 -12.87
CA VAL A 263 12.21 3.41 -11.49
C VAL A 263 13.70 3.78 -11.47
N ARG A 264 14.51 3.25 -12.38
CA ARG A 264 15.92 3.65 -12.53
C ARG A 264 16.05 5.13 -12.84
N ASN A 265 15.23 5.65 -13.76
CA ASN A 265 15.22 7.08 -14.10
C ASN A 265 14.81 7.95 -12.91
N ASP A 266 13.88 7.49 -12.08
CA ASP A 266 13.48 8.20 -10.87
C ASP A 266 14.60 8.22 -9.82
N LEU A 267 15.22 7.07 -9.52
CA LEU A 267 16.32 7.00 -8.58
C LEU A 267 17.56 7.79 -9.06
N ALA A 268 17.82 7.82 -10.36
CA ALA A 268 18.95 8.56 -10.95
C ALA A 268 18.93 10.07 -10.64
N LYS A 269 17.76 10.65 -10.34
CA LYS A 269 17.62 12.08 -9.98
C LYS A 269 18.25 12.42 -8.63
N ILE A 270 18.36 11.44 -7.72
CA ILE A 270 18.84 11.61 -6.35
C ILE A 270 20.09 10.78 -6.03
N ALA A 271 20.42 9.81 -6.88
CA ALA A 271 21.52 8.90 -6.68
C ALA A 271 22.89 9.57 -6.88
N ASN A 272 23.89 9.06 -6.16
CA ASN A 272 25.29 9.29 -6.46
C ASN A 272 25.61 8.74 -7.85
N LYS A 273 26.55 9.39 -8.57
CA LYS A 273 26.92 9.02 -9.93
C LYS A 273 27.30 7.54 -9.99
N ASN A 274 26.78 6.83 -11.01
CA ASN A 274 27.06 5.42 -11.28
C ASN A 274 26.68 4.43 -10.15
N THR A 275 25.70 4.77 -9.31
CA THR A 275 25.25 3.86 -8.22
C THR A 275 23.88 3.22 -8.45
N VAL A 276 23.16 3.63 -9.51
CA VAL A 276 21.85 3.03 -9.85
C VAL A 276 22.07 1.66 -10.51
N HIS A 277 21.66 0.60 -9.82
CA HIS A 277 21.81 -0.79 -10.26
C HIS A 277 20.51 -1.57 -10.14
N VAL A 278 20.33 -2.57 -11.00
CA VAL A 278 19.26 -3.57 -10.86
C VAL A 278 19.90 -4.80 -10.25
N ASP A 279 19.63 -5.05 -8.97
CA ASP A 279 20.24 -6.17 -8.22
C ASP A 279 19.63 -7.50 -8.60
N GLU A 280 18.33 -7.49 -8.86
CA GLU A 280 17.60 -8.65 -9.34
C GLU A 280 16.56 -8.18 -10.36
N LEU A 281 16.53 -8.85 -11.50
CA LEU A 281 15.59 -8.55 -12.59
C LEU A 281 14.69 -9.75 -12.81
N CYS A 282 13.38 -9.53 -12.71
CA CYS A 282 12.34 -10.54 -12.94
C CYS A 282 12.48 -11.79 -12.03
N GLY A 283 12.85 -11.61 -10.77
CA GLY A 283 12.91 -12.68 -9.77
C GLY A 283 11.51 -13.19 -9.43
N ILE A 284 11.34 -14.50 -9.29
CA ILE A 284 10.04 -15.11 -8.96
C ILE A 284 9.98 -15.46 -7.49
N TYR A 285 9.02 -14.85 -6.79
CA TYR A 285 8.79 -15.03 -5.37
C TYR A 285 7.46 -15.74 -5.13
N THR A 286 7.47 -16.74 -4.24
CA THR A 286 6.28 -17.50 -3.86
C THR A 286 5.63 -16.90 -2.63
N PHE A 287 4.36 -16.55 -2.76
CA PHE A 287 3.48 -16.18 -1.67
C PHE A 287 2.44 -17.30 -1.43
N PRO A 288 1.69 -17.28 -0.32
CA PRO A 288 0.72 -18.32 -0.03
C PRO A 288 -0.28 -18.59 -1.15
N GLN A 289 -0.67 -17.57 -1.93
CA GLN A 289 -1.73 -17.67 -2.95
C GLN A 289 -1.30 -17.47 -4.40
N VAL A 290 -0.12 -16.90 -4.64
CA VAL A 290 0.37 -16.57 -5.97
C VAL A 290 1.89 -16.64 -6.03
N HIS A 291 2.45 -16.77 -7.23
CA HIS A 291 3.82 -16.36 -7.50
C HIS A 291 3.81 -14.96 -8.12
N GLN A 292 4.79 -14.14 -7.77
CA GLN A 292 4.93 -12.79 -8.33
C GLN A 292 6.33 -12.58 -8.86
N MET A 293 6.41 -11.82 -9.95
CA MET A 293 7.68 -11.39 -10.52
C MET A 293 8.04 -10.01 -9.97
N ILE A 294 9.18 -9.94 -9.30
CA ILE A 294 9.68 -8.78 -8.56
C ILE A 294 11.07 -8.45 -9.09
N SER A 295 11.34 -7.16 -9.29
CA SER A 295 12.67 -6.66 -9.59
C SER A 295 13.12 -5.72 -8.48
N THR A 296 14.42 -5.72 -8.15
CA THR A 296 14.98 -4.83 -7.14
C THR A 296 15.91 -3.82 -7.80
N VAL A 297 15.52 -2.55 -7.75
CA VAL A 297 16.37 -1.43 -8.18
C VAL A 297 16.96 -0.77 -6.94
N LYS A 298 18.29 -0.60 -6.91
CA LYS A 298 19.00 0.06 -5.82
C LYS A 298 19.78 1.27 -6.30
N ALA A 299 20.04 2.20 -5.38
CA ALA A 299 21.00 3.27 -5.55
C ALA A 299 21.63 3.67 -4.22
N GLU A 300 22.76 4.39 -4.27
CA GLU A 300 23.31 5.08 -3.10
C GLU A 300 22.98 6.57 -3.22
N ILE A 301 22.53 7.18 -2.13
CA ILE A 301 22.19 8.60 -2.05
C ILE A 301 23.14 9.31 -1.08
N LYS A 302 23.11 10.64 -1.05
CA LYS A 302 23.84 11.41 -0.03
C LYS A 302 23.21 11.17 1.34
N ASP A 303 24.03 11.15 2.39
CA ASP A 303 23.58 10.83 3.75
C ASP A 303 22.44 11.75 4.25
N ASN A 304 22.47 13.03 3.84
CA ASN A 304 21.52 14.05 4.26
C ASN A 304 20.47 14.39 3.19
N THR A 305 20.20 13.50 2.23
CA THR A 305 19.10 13.72 1.27
C THR A 305 17.77 13.75 2.01
N ASP A 306 17.04 14.85 1.88
CA ASP A 306 15.76 15.04 2.57
C ASP A 306 14.68 14.10 2.01
N PHE A 307 13.80 13.60 2.87
CA PHE A 307 12.73 12.70 2.45
C PHE A 307 11.81 13.33 1.39
N ASN A 308 11.57 14.65 1.44
CA ASN A 308 10.76 15.32 0.41
C ASN A 308 11.50 15.44 -0.93
N GLU A 309 12.84 15.52 -0.93
CA GLU A 309 13.63 15.45 -2.17
C GLU A 309 13.50 14.06 -2.81
N ILE A 310 13.52 13.01 -1.99
CA ILE A 310 13.29 11.63 -2.43
C ILE A 310 11.89 11.51 -3.06
N LEU A 311 10.85 11.96 -2.36
CA LEU A 311 9.47 11.94 -2.88
C LEU A 311 9.34 12.75 -4.17
N LYS A 312 10.00 13.91 -4.27
CA LYS A 312 9.96 14.74 -5.47
C LYS A 312 10.53 14.01 -6.70
N ALA A 313 11.50 13.13 -6.50
CA ALA A 313 12.10 12.36 -7.57
C ALA A 313 11.30 11.11 -7.95
N THR A 314 10.69 10.44 -6.96
CA THR A 314 10.18 9.06 -7.10
C THR A 314 8.66 8.92 -7.03
N PHE A 315 7.94 9.91 -6.48
CA PHE A 315 6.50 9.84 -6.26
C PHE A 315 5.68 10.48 -7.40
N PRO A 316 4.51 9.93 -7.77
CA PRO A 316 4.01 8.60 -7.41
C PRO A 316 4.79 7.49 -8.10
N MET A 317 4.56 6.25 -7.66
CA MET A 317 5.25 5.06 -8.15
C MET A 317 5.02 4.86 -9.65
N GLY A 318 6.07 4.48 -10.36
CA GLY A 318 6.00 4.20 -11.79
C GLY A 318 4.96 3.12 -12.13
N SER A 319 4.89 2.06 -11.32
CA SER A 319 3.96 0.93 -11.48
C SER A 319 2.48 1.32 -11.44
N MET A 320 2.15 2.46 -10.84
CA MET A 320 0.78 2.95 -10.66
C MET A 320 0.50 4.24 -11.45
N THR A 321 1.38 4.63 -12.36
CA THR A 321 1.20 5.84 -13.19
C THR A 321 1.24 5.50 -14.67
N GLY A 322 2.41 5.59 -15.29
CA GLY A 322 2.62 5.33 -16.70
C GLY A 322 3.88 5.99 -17.24
N ALA A 323 4.07 5.89 -18.55
CA ALA A 323 5.25 6.45 -19.22
C ALA A 323 4.84 7.19 -20.51
N PRO A 324 5.26 8.45 -20.74
CA PRO A 324 5.92 9.36 -19.80
C PRO A 324 5.04 9.72 -18.58
N LYS A 325 5.64 9.72 -17.38
CA LYS A 325 4.93 9.79 -16.09
C LYS A 325 3.95 10.97 -15.96
N VAL A 326 4.39 12.20 -16.27
CA VAL A 326 3.53 13.40 -16.16
C VAL A 326 2.33 13.32 -17.09
N ARG A 327 2.55 12.95 -18.37
CA ARG A 327 1.48 12.84 -19.37
C ARG A 327 0.49 11.73 -19.02
N ALA A 328 0.98 10.59 -18.55
CA ALA A 328 0.12 9.50 -18.08
C ALA A 328 -0.77 9.96 -16.91
N MET A 329 -0.25 10.74 -15.96
CA MET A 329 -1.05 11.26 -14.84
C MET A 329 -2.10 12.30 -15.25
N GLU A 330 -1.84 13.12 -16.28
CA GLU A 330 -2.85 14.00 -16.86
C GLU A 330 -4.02 13.19 -17.45
N LEU A 331 -3.70 12.12 -18.19
CA LEU A 331 -4.70 11.23 -18.77
C LEU A 331 -5.45 10.43 -17.70
N ILE A 332 -4.77 9.99 -16.64
CA ILE A 332 -5.43 9.37 -15.48
C ILE A 332 -6.47 10.32 -14.89
N GLU A 333 -6.12 11.58 -14.67
CA GLU A 333 -7.07 12.56 -14.14
C GLU A 333 -8.26 12.79 -15.09
N GLU A 334 -8.02 12.81 -16.40
CA GLU A 334 -9.05 13.00 -17.43
C GLU A 334 -10.00 11.80 -17.53
N TYR A 335 -9.47 10.58 -17.47
CA TYR A 335 -10.23 9.36 -17.77
C TYR A 335 -10.73 8.64 -16.53
N GLU A 336 -10.13 8.77 -15.35
CA GLU A 336 -10.73 8.27 -14.10
C GLU A 336 -11.91 9.14 -13.65
N THR A 337 -12.82 8.58 -12.85
CA THR A 337 -14.03 9.29 -12.40
C THR A 337 -14.01 9.68 -10.93
N ALA A 338 -12.98 9.25 -10.21
CA ALA A 338 -12.84 9.46 -8.79
C ALA A 338 -11.37 9.73 -8.47
N LYS A 339 -11.15 10.62 -7.51
CA LYS A 339 -9.83 10.91 -6.97
C LYS A 339 -9.33 9.67 -6.24
N ARG A 340 -8.12 9.20 -6.56
CA ARG A 340 -7.55 8.00 -5.93
C ARG A 340 -7.35 8.18 -4.42
N GLY A 341 -7.05 9.39 -3.95
CA GLY A 341 -6.84 9.64 -2.53
C GLY A 341 -5.67 8.81 -2.02
N LEU A 342 -5.88 8.06 -0.94
CA LEU A 342 -4.84 7.20 -0.38
C LEU A 342 -4.57 5.95 -1.23
N TYR A 343 -5.50 5.52 -2.11
CA TYR A 343 -5.20 4.47 -3.08
C TYR A 343 -4.13 4.93 -4.05
N SER A 344 -3.20 4.04 -4.42
CA SER A 344 -1.99 4.37 -5.18
C SER A 344 -1.07 5.38 -4.48
N GLY A 345 -1.29 5.62 -3.18
CA GLY A 345 -0.38 6.33 -2.29
C GLY A 345 0.62 5.39 -1.63
N ALA A 346 1.14 5.80 -0.48
CA ALA A 346 2.08 5.03 0.34
C ALA A 346 1.76 5.12 1.83
N VAL A 347 2.03 4.04 2.57
CA VAL A 347 2.02 3.99 4.04
C VAL A 347 3.33 3.40 4.51
N GLY A 348 3.86 3.91 5.61
CA GLY A 348 5.14 3.45 6.12
C GLY A 348 5.59 4.20 7.37
N TYR A 349 6.88 4.10 7.63
CA TYR A 349 7.55 4.77 8.74
C TYR A 349 8.89 5.35 8.33
N ILE A 350 9.37 6.29 9.13
CA ILE A 350 10.75 6.78 9.18
C ILE A 350 11.24 6.52 10.61
N ASP A 351 12.36 5.81 10.78
CA ASP A 351 12.93 5.58 12.10
C ASP A 351 13.76 6.78 12.58
N SER A 352 14.21 6.75 13.84
CA SER A 352 15.02 7.82 14.44
C SER A 352 16.40 8.01 13.80
N LEU A 353 16.85 7.08 12.96
CA LEU A 353 18.09 7.17 12.18
C LEU A 353 17.84 7.67 10.75
N GLY A 354 16.59 7.94 10.38
CA GLY A 354 16.20 8.37 9.04
C GLY A 354 16.20 7.24 8.02
N ASN A 355 16.16 5.97 8.43
CA ASN A 355 15.78 4.86 7.57
C ASN A 355 14.26 4.87 7.41
N PHE A 356 13.77 4.30 6.31
CA PHE A 356 12.32 4.24 6.10
C PHE A 356 11.93 3.07 5.21
N ASP A 357 10.67 2.69 5.27
CA ASP A 357 10.06 1.70 4.38
C ASP A 357 8.61 2.08 4.10
N PHE A 358 8.26 2.20 2.83
CA PHE A 358 6.94 2.61 2.36
C PHE A 358 6.40 1.62 1.32
N ASN A 359 5.13 1.25 1.48
CA ASN A 359 4.42 0.40 0.54
C ASN A 359 3.79 1.18 -0.62
N VAL A 360 3.16 0.46 -1.55
CA VAL A 360 2.19 1.00 -2.51
C VAL A 360 0.79 0.63 -2.04
N VAL A 361 -0.11 1.60 -1.88
CA VAL A 361 -1.48 1.32 -1.40
C VAL A 361 -2.34 0.76 -2.54
N ILE A 362 -2.34 -0.56 -2.69
CA ILE A 362 -3.16 -1.33 -3.63
C ILE A 362 -3.82 -2.51 -2.92
N ARG A 363 -4.79 -3.18 -3.56
CA ARG A 363 -5.58 -4.27 -2.94
C ARG A 363 -6.13 -3.84 -1.57
N SER A 364 -6.76 -2.68 -1.57
CA SER A 364 -7.03 -1.91 -0.36
C SER A 364 -8.47 -1.42 -0.32
N ILE A 365 -9.08 -1.47 0.86
CA ILE A 365 -10.39 -0.91 1.16
C ILE A 365 -10.18 0.40 1.93
N LEU A 366 -10.86 1.45 1.47
CA LEU A 366 -10.93 2.76 2.11
C LEU A 366 -12.32 2.91 2.73
N TYR A 367 -12.39 3.38 3.97
CA TYR A 367 -13.66 3.59 4.65
C TYR A 367 -13.67 4.92 5.40
N ASN A 368 -14.73 5.69 5.23
CA ASN A 368 -15.02 6.91 5.97
C ASN A 368 -16.20 6.65 6.90
N GLN A 369 -15.91 6.52 8.21
CA GLN A 369 -16.93 6.25 9.22
C GLN A 369 -17.88 7.42 9.44
N LYS A 370 -17.46 8.66 9.16
CA LYS A 370 -18.32 9.85 9.37
C LYS A 370 -19.40 9.97 8.32
N THR A 371 -19.15 9.46 7.11
CA THR A 371 -20.09 9.52 5.98
C THR A 371 -20.66 8.16 5.60
N ASP A 372 -20.34 7.11 6.37
CA ASP A 372 -20.70 5.71 6.07
C ASP A 372 -20.41 5.32 4.61
N TYR A 373 -19.24 5.74 4.12
CA TYR A 373 -18.83 5.56 2.73
C TYR A 373 -17.63 4.63 2.65
N LEU A 374 -17.73 3.60 1.83
CA LEU A 374 -16.67 2.64 1.57
C LEU A 374 -16.32 2.66 0.08
N SER A 375 -15.03 2.62 -0.24
CA SER A 375 -14.59 2.35 -1.60
C SER A 375 -13.30 1.57 -1.68
N PHE A 376 -13.08 0.94 -2.82
CA PHE A 376 -11.79 0.39 -3.20
C PHE A 376 -11.59 0.61 -4.70
N PHE A 377 -10.34 0.69 -5.11
CA PHE A 377 -9.98 0.85 -6.51
C PHE A 377 -9.27 -0.39 -7.01
N VAL A 378 -9.49 -0.66 -8.29
CA VAL A 378 -8.81 -1.74 -9.01
C VAL A 378 -8.45 -1.24 -10.40
N GLY A 379 -7.26 -1.62 -10.87
CA GLY A 379 -6.78 -1.22 -12.18
C GLY A 379 -5.75 -2.17 -12.77
N GLY A 380 -5.23 -1.76 -13.93
CA GLY A 380 -4.28 -2.50 -14.74
C GLY A 380 -3.48 -1.57 -15.65
N ALA A 381 -2.33 -2.05 -16.11
CA ALA A 381 -1.51 -1.35 -17.07
C ALA A 381 -2.14 -1.49 -18.46
N ILE A 382 -2.41 -0.36 -19.10
CA ILE A 382 -2.95 -0.31 -20.45
C ILE A 382 -1.81 -0.05 -21.41
N THR A 383 -1.54 -1.02 -22.28
CA THR A 383 -0.56 -0.92 -23.36
C THR A 383 -1.27 -1.00 -24.72
N ILE A 384 -0.53 -0.82 -25.81
CA ILE A 384 -1.09 -1.03 -27.16
C ILE A 384 -1.63 -2.46 -27.36
N LEU A 385 -1.06 -3.43 -26.65
CA LEU A 385 -1.43 -4.85 -26.71
C LEU A 385 -2.63 -5.20 -25.81
N SER A 386 -3.04 -4.30 -24.92
CA SER A 386 -4.18 -4.53 -24.02
C SER A 386 -5.47 -4.72 -24.81
N ASP A 387 -6.26 -5.73 -24.42
CA ASP A 387 -7.60 -5.98 -24.93
C ASP A 387 -8.62 -5.41 -23.93
N PRO A 388 -9.44 -4.40 -24.30
CA PRO A 388 -10.32 -3.72 -23.34
C PRO A 388 -11.28 -4.62 -22.56
N GLU A 389 -11.74 -5.72 -23.16
CA GLU A 389 -12.64 -6.68 -22.52
C GLU A 389 -11.88 -7.50 -21.47
N LYS A 390 -10.70 -8.02 -21.84
CA LYS A 390 -9.84 -8.77 -20.92
C LYS A 390 -9.34 -7.91 -19.75
N GLU A 391 -9.03 -6.64 -19.98
CA GLU A 391 -8.65 -5.71 -18.92
C GLU A 391 -9.79 -5.47 -17.91
N TYR A 392 -11.05 -5.46 -18.38
CA TYR A 392 -12.20 -5.37 -17.49
C TYR A 392 -12.39 -6.65 -16.67
N GLU A 393 -12.21 -7.82 -17.29
CA GLU A 393 -12.26 -9.11 -16.60
C GLU A 393 -11.15 -9.24 -15.55
N GLU A 394 -9.92 -8.82 -15.88
CA GLU A 394 -8.79 -8.79 -14.94
C GLU A 394 -9.08 -7.84 -13.76
N CYS A 395 -9.69 -6.69 -14.03
CA CYS A 395 -10.11 -5.76 -12.99
C CYS A 395 -11.12 -6.43 -12.01
N LEU A 396 -12.11 -7.17 -12.52
CA LEU A 396 -13.04 -7.90 -11.66
C LEU A 396 -12.38 -9.04 -10.89
N LEU A 397 -11.40 -9.72 -11.50
CA LEU A 397 -10.63 -10.77 -10.83
C LEU A 397 -9.83 -10.22 -9.64
N LYS A 398 -9.15 -9.08 -9.83
CA LYS A 398 -8.41 -8.38 -8.77
C LYS A 398 -9.35 -7.86 -7.67
N ALA A 399 -10.59 -7.52 -8.01
CA ALA A 399 -11.62 -7.09 -7.05
C ALA A 399 -12.17 -8.23 -6.17
N LYS A 400 -11.99 -9.50 -6.57
CA LYS A 400 -12.60 -10.68 -5.92
C LYS A 400 -12.27 -10.79 -4.43
N ALA A 401 -11.06 -10.44 -4.01
CA ALA A 401 -10.66 -10.49 -2.60
C ALA A 401 -11.47 -9.50 -1.75
N MET A 402 -11.64 -8.26 -2.24
CA MET A 402 -12.43 -7.22 -1.57
C MET A 402 -13.91 -7.59 -1.53
N PHE A 403 -14.47 -8.12 -2.63
CA PHE A 403 -15.84 -8.63 -2.62
C PHE A 403 -16.03 -9.77 -1.61
N ALA A 404 -15.08 -10.68 -1.50
CA ALA A 404 -15.20 -11.84 -0.61
C ALA A 404 -15.21 -11.51 0.89
N VAL A 405 -14.71 -10.33 1.28
CA VAL A 405 -14.75 -9.87 2.68
C VAL A 405 -15.88 -8.88 2.95
N LEU A 406 -16.44 -8.26 1.91
CA LEU A 406 -17.52 -7.26 2.02
C LEU A 406 -18.92 -7.82 1.73
N CYS A 407 -19.04 -8.94 1.00
CA CYS A 407 -20.31 -9.50 0.52
C CYS A 407 -20.67 -10.89 1.10
#